data_AF-A0A1C6G290-F1
#
_entry.id   AF-A0A1C6G290-F1
#
_cell.length_a   1.000
_cell.length_b   1.000
_cell.length_c   1.000
_cell.angle_alpha   90.00
_cell.angle_beta   90.00
_cell.angle_gamma   90.00
#
_symmetry.space_group_name_H-M   'P 1'
#
loop_
_entity.id
_entity.type
_entity.pdbx_description
1 polymer ?
#
loop_
_entity_poly.entity_id
_entity_poly.type
_entity_poly.pdbx_seq_one_letter_code
_entity_poly.pdbx_strand_id
1 'polypeptide(L)'
;MAEKVCCPGPIGGNNGNSAGGFREAVCVHTKKVYDSCRSKECLRDIRVYLTRDAQELINAGGIASVKPREAELLCVSIDVERIQFNRGFYSVDIRFFYRIECEISCVIGRPRIVDGLAVFDKRVVLFGGEGGARIFSSQYIEDGRDVQLRPDSNKPTAVVEVVDPIMLDARVVAPETSCNCCCCALHEVPRSICSCFGGDDLVLSNDGYQLFVTLGQFSIIRLERDIQLLMPAYDVCLPRRDCSNSGVGGEQDPCEIFSSFDFPIDAFFPPQSDKAGCLFTGSAGINDNRSGCGCGNNNSCSGNNSCR
;
A
#
# COMPACT_ATOMS: atom_id res chain seq x y z
N MET A 1 -33.08 -9.45 -23.92
CA MET A 1 -32.18 -10.23 -23.03
C MET A 1 -32.16 -9.49 -21.71
N ALA A 2 -32.83 -10.04 -20.69
CA ALA A 2 -32.99 -9.36 -19.41
C ALA A 2 -31.65 -9.32 -18.67
N GLU A 3 -31.20 -8.11 -18.38
CA GLU A 3 -30.02 -7.81 -17.57
C GLU A 3 -30.26 -8.39 -16.17
N LYS A 4 -29.62 -9.52 -15.88
CA LYS A 4 -29.72 -10.18 -14.57
C LYS A 4 -28.81 -9.40 -13.62
N VAL A 5 -29.34 -8.33 -13.04
CA VAL A 5 -28.68 -7.58 -11.97
C VAL A 5 -28.58 -8.52 -10.76
N CYS A 6 -27.38 -9.04 -10.50
CA CYS A 6 -27.13 -9.80 -9.28
C CYS A 6 -27.08 -8.82 -8.10
N CYS A 7 -28.08 -8.90 -7.23
CA CYS A 7 -28.08 -8.15 -5.98
C CYS A 7 -27.17 -8.86 -4.96
N PRO A 8 -26.41 -8.13 -4.12
CA PRO A 8 -25.70 -8.74 -2.99
C PRO A 8 -26.69 -9.39 -2.01
N GLY A 9 -26.30 -10.55 -1.48
CA GLY A 9 -27.11 -11.36 -0.55
C GLY A 9 -27.27 -12.83 -0.95
N PRO A 10 -27.89 -13.65 -0.09
CA PRO A 10 -28.14 -15.06 -0.34
C PRO A 10 -29.11 -15.24 -1.52
N ILE A 11 -28.73 -16.07 -2.49
CA ILE A 11 -29.53 -16.28 -3.70
C ILE A 11 -30.50 -17.44 -3.44
N GLY A 12 -31.74 -17.09 -3.05
CA GLY A 12 -32.85 -18.04 -2.92
C GLY A 12 -33.18 -18.72 -4.25
N GLY A 13 -33.17 -20.06 -4.27
CA GLY A 13 -33.12 -20.88 -5.48
C GLY A 13 -34.45 -21.10 -6.22
N ASN A 14 -34.33 -21.62 -7.45
CA ASN A 14 -35.14 -22.75 -7.94
C ASN A 14 -34.69 -23.20 -9.36
N ASN A 15 -34.05 -24.36 -9.45
CA ASN A 15 -34.53 -25.47 -10.29
C ASN A 15 -33.60 -26.67 -10.08
N GLY A 16 -34.21 -27.83 -9.85
CA GLY A 16 -33.53 -29.10 -9.62
C GLY A 16 -32.49 -29.39 -10.70
N ASN A 17 -31.38 -30.00 -10.27
CA ASN A 17 -30.19 -30.36 -11.03
C ASN A 17 -29.24 -29.21 -11.36
N SER A 18 -28.46 -28.77 -10.38
CA SER A 18 -27.08 -28.31 -10.62
C SER A 18 -26.25 -28.51 -9.36
N ALA A 19 -25.49 -29.60 -9.33
CA ALA A 19 -24.34 -29.71 -8.46
C ALA A 19 -23.35 -28.59 -8.87
N GLY A 20 -23.26 -27.52 -8.05
CA GLY A 20 -22.30 -26.42 -8.27
C GLY A 20 -22.88 -25.00 -8.37
N GLY A 21 -24.02 -24.70 -7.74
CA GLY A 21 -24.52 -23.30 -7.64
C GLY A 21 -23.84 -22.50 -6.53
N PHE A 22 -23.49 -21.24 -6.78
CA PHE A 22 -22.92 -20.31 -5.79
C PHE A 22 -23.94 -19.97 -4.69
N ARG A 23 -23.49 -19.94 -3.42
CA ARG A 23 -24.35 -19.80 -2.23
C ARG A 23 -24.75 -18.35 -1.96
N GLU A 24 -23.83 -17.42 -2.19
CA GLU A 24 -24.02 -16.00 -1.89
C GLU A 24 -23.29 -15.13 -2.90
N ALA A 25 -23.85 -13.96 -3.24
CA ALA A 25 -23.11 -12.90 -3.93
C ALA A 25 -22.65 -11.86 -2.91
N VAL A 26 -21.34 -11.71 -2.75
CA VAL A 26 -20.72 -10.82 -1.76
C VAL A 26 -20.09 -9.62 -2.44
N CYS A 27 -20.26 -8.43 -1.87
CA CYS A 27 -19.54 -7.24 -2.29
C CYS A 27 -18.16 -7.20 -1.62
N VAL A 28 -17.11 -7.27 -2.44
CA VAL A 28 -15.72 -7.19 -2.00
C VAL A 28 -15.18 -5.81 -2.34
N HIS A 29 -14.75 -5.10 -1.31
CA HIS A 29 -14.00 -3.86 -1.45
C HIS A 29 -12.56 -4.18 -1.82
N THR A 30 -12.08 -3.65 -2.94
CA THR A 30 -10.71 -3.88 -3.41
C THR A 30 -10.20 -2.71 -4.24
N LYS A 31 -8.90 -2.70 -4.53
CA LYS A 31 -8.26 -1.69 -5.37
C LYS A 31 -8.18 -2.16 -6.82
N LYS A 32 -8.68 -1.35 -7.74
CA LYS A 32 -8.50 -1.54 -9.18
C LYS A 32 -7.34 -0.68 -9.67
N VAL A 33 -6.42 -1.30 -10.40
CA VAL A 33 -5.41 -0.59 -11.20
C VAL A 33 -6.09 0.04 -12.42
N TYR A 34 -6.03 1.37 -12.53
CA TYR A 34 -6.60 2.12 -13.65
C TYR A 34 -5.61 2.24 -14.80
N ASP A 35 -4.35 2.49 -14.47
CA ASP A 35 -3.27 2.63 -15.43
C ASP A 35 -1.95 2.31 -14.74
N SER A 36 -0.97 1.86 -15.52
CA SER A 36 0.34 1.51 -15.04
C SER A 36 1.40 1.64 -16.12
N CYS A 37 2.62 1.99 -15.71
CA CYS A 37 3.78 1.98 -16.59
C CYS A 37 4.94 1.22 -15.95
N ARG A 38 5.67 0.50 -16.79
CA ARG A 38 6.98 -0.07 -16.45
C ARG A 38 8.06 0.89 -16.92
N SER A 39 9.15 0.98 -16.17
CA SER A 39 10.27 1.82 -16.54
C SER A 39 11.60 1.15 -16.27
N LYS A 40 12.50 1.29 -17.25
CA LYS A 40 13.89 0.86 -17.21
C LYS A 40 14.71 2.07 -17.61
N GLU A 41 15.40 2.67 -16.66
CA GLU A 41 16.13 3.92 -16.86
C GLU A 41 17.63 3.74 -16.57
N CYS A 42 18.45 4.39 -17.38
CA CYS A 42 19.89 4.53 -17.14
C CYS A 42 20.12 5.99 -16.73
N LEU A 43 20.19 6.20 -15.43
CA LEU A 43 20.36 7.50 -14.79
C LEU A 43 21.84 7.86 -14.86
N ARG A 44 22.23 8.72 -15.81
CA ARG A 44 23.62 9.11 -16.01
C ARG A 44 23.93 10.38 -15.24
N ASP A 45 25.18 10.49 -14.81
CA ASP A 45 25.74 11.70 -14.22
C ASP A 45 24.89 12.24 -13.06
N ILE A 46 24.41 11.32 -12.23
CA ILE A 46 23.70 11.66 -11.00
C ILE A 46 24.74 12.08 -9.97
N ARG A 47 24.57 13.28 -9.44
CA ARG A 47 25.45 13.80 -8.40
C ARG A 47 25.23 13.05 -7.09
N VAL A 48 26.33 12.70 -6.43
CA VAL A 48 26.35 12.18 -5.07
C VAL A 48 26.75 13.30 -4.12
N TYR A 49 25.89 13.58 -3.15
CA TYR A 49 26.13 14.47 -2.02
C TYR A 49 26.83 13.65 -0.93
N LEU A 50 28.11 13.91 -0.72
CA LEU A 50 28.95 13.12 0.18
C LEU A 50 28.83 13.61 1.61
N THR A 51 29.16 12.73 2.56
CA THR A 51 29.46 13.12 3.93
C THR A 51 30.66 14.07 3.96
N ARG A 52 30.74 14.93 4.98
CA ARG A 52 31.81 15.92 5.11
C ARG A 52 33.21 15.31 5.00
N ASP A 53 33.46 14.22 5.73
CA ASP A 53 34.74 13.52 5.72
C ASP A 53 35.10 12.97 4.34
N ALA A 54 34.11 12.42 3.63
CA ALA A 54 34.29 11.95 2.26
C ALA A 54 34.57 13.12 1.29
N GLN A 55 33.88 14.24 1.46
CA GLN A 55 34.10 15.43 0.65
C GLN A 55 35.49 16.03 0.87
N GLU A 56 35.98 16.08 2.12
CA GLU A 56 37.34 16.51 2.44
C GLU A 56 38.40 15.60 1.80
N LEU A 57 38.18 14.28 1.80
CA LEU A 57 39.05 13.30 1.13
C LEU A 57 39.16 13.57 -0.38
N ILE A 58 38.05 13.84 -1.05
CA ILE A 58 38.05 14.10 -2.49
C ILE A 58 38.66 15.48 -2.80
N ASN A 59 38.38 16.48 -1.96
CA ASN A 59 38.93 17.83 -2.11
C ASN A 59 40.44 17.91 -1.84
N ALA A 60 41.02 17.00 -1.05
CA ALA A 60 42.46 16.91 -0.85
C ALA A 60 43.25 16.58 -2.15
N GLY A 61 42.55 16.13 -3.20
CA GLY A 61 43.13 15.84 -4.51
C GLY A 61 43.91 14.53 -4.55
N GLY A 62 44.54 14.25 -5.70
CA GLY A 62 45.33 13.03 -5.88
C GLY A 62 44.49 11.75 -5.96
N ILE A 63 43.31 11.81 -6.55
CA ILE A 63 42.44 10.64 -6.76
C ILE A 63 42.97 9.86 -7.96
N ALA A 64 43.28 8.58 -7.75
CA ALA A 64 43.81 7.68 -8.78
C ALA A 64 42.70 6.86 -9.46
N SER A 65 41.70 6.41 -8.69
CA SER A 65 40.58 5.62 -9.20
C SER A 65 39.39 5.70 -8.25
N VAL A 66 38.19 5.63 -8.83
CA VAL A 66 36.91 5.51 -8.12
C VAL A 66 36.28 4.21 -8.59
N LYS A 67 35.88 3.36 -7.64
CA LYS A 67 35.20 2.10 -7.94
C LYS A 67 33.82 2.10 -7.32
N PRO A 68 32.75 1.85 -8.10
CA PRO A 68 31.42 1.67 -7.54
C PRO A 68 31.38 0.39 -6.69
N ARG A 69 30.72 0.43 -5.52
CA ARG A 69 30.50 -0.76 -4.70
C ARG A 69 29.03 -1.16 -4.66
N GLU A 70 28.20 -0.28 -4.12
CA GLU A 70 26.80 -0.60 -3.82
C GLU A 70 25.94 0.66 -3.94
N ALA A 71 24.68 0.45 -4.31
CA ALA A 71 23.65 1.48 -4.26
C ALA A 71 22.37 0.88 -3.69
N GLU A 72 21.87 1.50 -2.62
CA GLU A 72 20.70 1.06 -1.86
C GLU A 72 19.58 2.11 -2.00
N LEU A 73 18.35 1.67 -2.26
CA LEU A 73 17.20 2.58 -2.25
C LEU A 73 16.72 2.82 -0.81
N LEU A 74 16.93 4.03 -0.28
CA LEU A 74 16.54 4.38 1.08
C LEU A 74 15.04 4.66 1.20
N CYS A 75 14.50 5.47 0.28
CA CYS A 75 13.13 5.94 0.35
C CYS A 75 12.65 6.43 -1.02
N VAL A 76 11.34 6.37 -1.23
CA VAL A 76 10.66 6.97 -2.38
C VAL A 76 9.59 7.91 -1.87
N SER A 77 9.69 9.19 -2.23
CA SER A 77 8.64 10.17 -1.99
C SER A 77 7.76 10.27 -3.22
N ILE A 78 6.44 10.19 -3.03
CA ILE A 78 5.46 10.18 -4.11
C ILE A 78 4.45 11.29 -3.85
N ASP A 79 4.23 12.14 -4.85
CA ASP A 79 3.14 13.11 -4.86
C ASP A 79 2.25 12.89 -6.09
N VAL A 80 0.95 13.10 -5.90
CA VAL A 80 -0.06 12.89 -6.94
C VAL A 80 -0.84 14.18 -7.13
N GLU A 81 -0.76 14.74 -8.32
CA GLU A 81 -1.45 15.96 -8.70
C GLU A 81 -2.44 15.72 -9.83
N ARG A 82 -3.59 16.40 -9.77
CA ARG A 82 -4.59 16.30 -10.84
C ARG A 82 -4.23 17.24 -11.99
N ILE A 83 -4.27 16.74 -13.21
CA ILE A 83 -4.07 17.58 -14.41
C ILE A 83 -5.39 18.27 -14.76
N GLN A 84 -5.36 19.60 -14.91
CA GLN A 84 -6.57 20.41 -15.10
C GLN A 84 -7.20 20.24 -16.49
N PHE A 85 -6.38 20.07 -17.53
CA PHE A 85 -6.83 20.03 -18.93
C PHE A 85 -7.25 18.63 -19.40
N ASN A 86 -6.69 17.57 -18.80
CA ASN A 86 -6.96 16.19 -19.17
C ASN A 86 -7.72 15.49 -18.05
N ARG A 87 -9.05 15.42 -18.18
CA ARG A 87 -9.92 14.77 -17.19
C ARG A 87 -9.51 13.32 -16.98
N GLY A 88 -9.42 12.93 -15.71
CA GLY A 88 -9.05 11.58 -15.30
C GLY A 88 -7.55 11.29 -15.31
N PHE A 89 -6.69 12.19 -15.80
CA PHE A 89 -5.24 12.04 -15.76
C PHE A 89 -4.63 12.73 -14.54
N TYR A 90 -3.60 12.09 -13.99
CA TYR A 90 -2.86 12.55 -12.83
C TYR A 90 -1.36 12.56 -13.15
N SER A 91 -0.68 13.60 -12.66
CA SER A 91 0.77 13.65 -12.57
C SER A 91 1.20 12.92 -11.32
N VAL A 92 2.13 11.99 -11.45
CA VAL A 92 2.78 11.31 -10.34
C VAL A 92 4.23 11.76 -10.34
N ASP A 93 4.58 12.56 -9.34
CA ASP A 93 5.90 13.10 -9.12
C ASP A 93 6.60 12.22 -8.07
N ILE A 94 7.71 11.60 -8.47
CA ILE A 94 8.38 10.54 -7.72
C ILE A 94 9.83 10.96 -7.51
N ARG A 95 10.25 11.01 -6.24
CA ARG A 95 11.63 11.30 -5.85
C ARG A 95 12.25 10.07 -5.20
N PHE A 96 13.31 9.58 -5.81
CA PHE A 96 14.10 8.46 -5.30
C PHE A 96 15.30 8.98 -4.52
N PHE A 97 15.54 8.40 -3.34
CA PHE A 97 16.69 8.68 -2.51
C PHE A 97 17.56 7.44 -2.41
N TYR A 98 18.82 7.55 -2.81
CA TYR A 98 19.76 6.44 -2.86
C TYR A 98 20.93 6.68 -1.91
N ARG A 99 21.31 5.64 -1.15
CA ARG A 99 22.64 5.60 -0.52
C ARG A 99 23.62 5.00 -1.51
N ILE A 100 24.68 5.72 -1.80
CA ILE A 100 25.73 5.32 -2.74
C ILE A 100 27.00 5.06 -1.96
N GLU A 101 27.60 3.89 -2.17
CA GLU A 101 28.91 3.54 -1.63
C GLU A 101 29.94 3.39 -2.74
N CYS A 102 31.04 4.13 -2.62
CA CYS A 102 32.14 4.10 -3.57
C CYS A 102 33.46 3.87 -2.84
N GLU A 103 34.37 3.11 -3.46
CA GLU A 103 35.75 2.97 -3.00
C GLU A 103 36.62 3.96 -3.77
N ILE A 104 37.23 4.89 -3.03
CA ILE A 104 38.12 5.90 -3.59
C ILE A 104 39.56 5.51 -3.26
N SER A 105 40.36 5.37 -4.31
CA SER A 105 41.78 5.12 -4.21
C SER A 105 42.54 6.40 -4.56
N CYS A 106 43.31 6.92 -3.61
CA CYS A 106 44.23 8.04 -3.83
C CYS A 106 45.60 7.53 -4.32
N VAL A 107 46.39 8.41 -4.94
CA VAL A 107 47.77 8.14 -5.36
C VAL A 107 48.65 7.76 -4.17
N ILE A 108 48.33 8.29 -2.99
CA ILE A 108 49.02 8.03 -1.72
C ILE A 108 47.97 7.61 -0.69
N GLY A 109 48.22 6.50 0.00
CA GLY A 109 47.35 5.99 1.06
C GLY A 109 46.62 4.70 0.71
N ARG A 110 45.75 4.25 1.63
CA ARG A 110 44.90 3.08 1.41
C ARG A 110 43.56 3.50 0.80
N PRO A 111 42.94 2.67 -0.04
CA PRO A 111 41.58 2.90 -0.50
C PRO A 111 40.62 3.11 0.67
N ARG A 112 39.72 4.09 0.54
CA ARG A 112 38.68 4.38 1.53
C ARG A 112 37.31 4.19 0.89
N ILE A 113 36.42 3.57 1.65
CA ILE A 113 35.00 3.51 1.29
C ILE A 113 34.38 4.81 1.76
N VAL A 114 33.64 5.46 0.87
CA VAL A 114 32.88 6.66 1.14
C VAL A 114 31.42 6.42 0.81
N ASP A 115 30.57 7.12 1.52
CA ASP A 115 29.13 7.10 1.41
C ASP A 115 28.59 8.48 1.01
N GLY A 116 27.44 8.47 0.35
CA GLY A 116 26.72 9.69 0.03
C GLY A 116 25.32 9.46 -0.49
N LEU A 117 24.57 10.55 -0.60
CA LEU A 117 23.19 10.58 -1.05
C LEU A 117 23.13 10.94 -2.54
N ALA A 118 22.43 10.14 -3.34
CA ALA A 118 22.01 10.52 -4.69
C ALA A 118 20.49 10.68 -4.73
N VAL A 119 20.02 11.67 -5.49
CA VAL A 119 18.58 11.97 -5.63
C VAL A 119 18.21 12.00 -7.10
N PHE A 120 17.08 11.38 -7.44
CA PHE A 120 16.53 11.39 -8.78
C PHE A 120 15.03 11.69 -8.75
N ASP A 121 14.61 12.65 -9.56
CA ASP A 121 13.22 13.05 -9.71
C ASP A 121 12.67 12.53 -11.05
N LYS A 122 11.47 11.94 -10.98
CA LYS A 122 10.76 11.39 -12.12
C LYS A 122 9.30 11.81 -12.08
N ARG A 123 8.80 12.25 -13.21
CA ARG A 123 7.39 12.61 -13.39
C ARG A 123 6.76 11.72 -14.46
N VAL A 124 5.64 11.08 -14.13
CA VAL A 124 4.83 10.32 -15.09
C VAL A 124 3.39 10.79 -15.07
N VAL A 125 2.71 10.67 -16.20
CA VAL A 125 1.28 10.97 -16.31
C VAL A 125 0.53 9.67 -16.55
N LEU A 126 -0.40 9.34 -15.66
CA LEU A 126 -1.18 8.11 -15.71
C LEU A 126 -2.67 8.42 -15.59
N PHE A 127 -3.50 7.59 -16.20
CA PHE A 127 -4.94 7.68 -16.06
C PHE A 127 -5.38 7.10 -14.71
N GLY A 128 -5.93 7.94 -13.83
CA GLY A 128 -6.42 7.55 -12.51
C GLY A 128 -7.94 7.46 -12.41
N GLY A 129 -8.65 7.67 -13.52
CA GLY A 129 -10.10 7.64 -13.58
C GLY A 129 -10.79 8.98 -13.29
N GLU A 130 -12.02 9.12 -13.79
CA GLU A 130 -12.86 10.31 -13.64
C GLU A 130 -13.69 10.24 -12.35
N GLY A 131 -13.05 10.48 -11.21
CA GLY A 131 -13.71 10.47 -9.90
C GLY A 131 -14.10 11.89 -9.51
N GLY A 132 -15.39 12.22 -9.58
CA GLY A 132 -15.93 13.53 -9.15
C GLY A 132 -16.42 13.56 -7.70
N ALA A 133 -16.59 12.40 -7.07
CA ALA A 133 -17.10 12.28 -5.70
C ALA A 133 -16.01 12.64 -4.67
N ARG A 134 -16.42 13.18 -3.52
CA ARG A 134 -15.54 13.29 -2.34
C ARG A 134 -15.82 12.11 -1.42
N ILE A 135 -14.77 11.54 -0.83
CA ILE A 135 -14.86 10.35 0.02
C ILE A 135 -14.51 10.80 1.44
N PHE A 136 -15.43 10.57 2.37
CA PHE A 136 -15.23 10.84 3.79
C PHE A 136 -15.29 9.48 4.50
N SER A 137 -14.30 9.18 5.35
CA SER A 137 -14.25 7.96 6.17
C SER A 137 -14.71 8.28 7.59
N SER A 138 -14.80 7.31 8.49
CA SER A 138 -14.99 7.56 9.94
C SER A 138 -13.73 7.28 10.75
N GLN A 139 -12.62 6.99 10.08
CA GLN A 139 -11.33 6.72 10.71
C GLN A 139 -10.80 7.99 11.40
N TYR A 140 -10.77 7.94 12.73
CA TYR A 140 -10.21 8.96 13.59
C TYR A 140 -8.71 8.69 13.80
N ILE A 141 -7.88 9.72 13.68
CA ILE A 141 -6.45 9.68 14.00
C ILE A 141 -6.23 10.75 15.06
N GLU A 142 -5.96 10.32 16.30
CA GLU A 142 -5.56 11.23 17.39
C GLU A 142 -4.29 12.00 16.98
N ASP A 143 -4.29 13.31 17.19
CA ASP A 143 -3.21 14.25 16.85
C ASP A 143 -2.80 14.33 15.35
N GLY A 144 -3.56 13.72 14.45
CA GLY A 144 -3.40 13.87 13.00
C GLY A 144 -4.24 15.01 12.41
N ARG A 145 -3.84 15.56 11.27
CA ARG A 145 -4.77 16.36 10.44
C ARG A 145 -5.85 15.42 9.92
N ASP A 146 -7.12 15.71 10.19
CA ASP A 146 -8.25 14.90 9.71
C ASP A 146 -8.18 14.73 8.19
N VAL A 147 -7.88 13.51 7.75
CA VAL A 147 -7.67 13.15 6.33
C VAL A 147 -8.95 13.42 5.53
N GLN A 148 -10.10 13.43 6.21
CA GLN A 148 -11.43 13.61 5.62
C GLN A 148 -11.71 15.06 5.20
N LEU A 149 -11.01 16.05 5.78
CA LEU A 149 -11.17 17.46 5.42
C LEU A 149 -10.23 17.91 4.30
N ARG A 150 -9.42 17.01 3.72
CA ARG A 150 -8.50 17.37 2.64
C ARG A 150 -9.27 17.68 1.35
N PRO A 151 -8.93 18.77 0.64
CA PRO A 151 -9.50 19.11 -0.68
C PRO A 151 -9.39 17.99 -1.73
N ASP A 152 -8.52 17.01 -1.47
CA ASP A 152 -8.04 15.97 -2.38
C ASP A 152 -8.49 14.55 -2.01
N SER A 153 -9.61 14.41 -1.29
CA SER A 153 -10.07 13.13 -0.74
C SER A 153 -10.31 11.99 -1.76
N ASN A 154 -10.29 12.26 -3.07
CA ASN A 154 -10.53 11.29 -4.15
C ASN A 154 -9.39 11.23 -5.19
N LYS A 155 -8.17 11.57 -4.78
CA LYS A 155 -6.99 11.26 -5.60
C LYS A 155 -6.79 9.74 -5.64
N PRO A 156 -6.42 9.17 -6.80
CA PRO A 156 -6.01 7.78 -6.86
C PRO A 156 -4.78 7.55 -5.98
N THR A 157 -4.66 6.35 -5.43
CA THR A 157 -3.44 5.93 -4.72
C THR A 157 -2.39 5.57 -5.76
N ALA A 158 -1.23 6.23 -5.72
CA ALA A 158 -0.07 5.83 -6.50
C ALA A 158 0.72 4.76 -5.75
N VAL A 159 1.04 3.67 -6.42
CA VAL A 159 1.90 2.60 -5.92
C VAL A 159 3.11 2.51 -6.83
N VAL A 160 4.30 2.59 -6.24
CA VAL A 160 5.58 2.48 -6.95
C VAL A 160 6.31 1.27 -6.41
N GLU A 161 6.52 0.28 -7.28
CA GLU A 161 7.33 -0.89 -7.01
C GLU A 161 8.72 -0.67 -7.62
N VAL A 162 9.75 -0.81 -6.81
CA VAL A 162 11.13 -0.43 -7.16
C VAL A 162 12.07 -1.52 -6.66
N VAL A 163 13.11 -1.80 -7.44
CA VAL A 163 14.23 -2.68 -7.06
C VAL A 163 15.44 -1.81 -6.78
N ASP A 164 16.35 -2.28 -5.92
CA ASP A 164 17.63 -1.59 -5.70
C ASP A 164 18.36 -1.31 -7.02
N PRO A 165 18.92 -0.10 -7.19
CA PRO A 165 19.55 0.31 -8.43
C PRO A 165 20.85 -0.46 -8.69
N ILE A 166 21.18 -0.66 -9.96
CA ILE A 166 22.44 -1.25 -10.38
C ILE A 166 23.47 -0.15 -10.57
N MET A 167 24.58 -0.18 -9.82
CA MET A 167 25.73 0.70 -10.07
C MET A 167 26.41 0.36 -11.40
N LEU A 168 26.50 1.31 -12.31
CA LEU A 168 27.09 1.12 -13.64
C LEU A 168 28.44 1.82 -13.79
N ASP A 169 28.58 3.03 -13.24
CA ASP A 169 29.80 3.84 -13.32
C ASP A 169 29.88 4.81 -12.15
N ALA A 170 31.09 5.20 -11.77
CA ALA A 170 31.35 6.20 -10.75
C ALA A 170 32.62 7.00 -11.11
N ARG A 171 32.52 8.33 -11.12
CA ARG A 171 33.65 9.20 -11.46
C ARG A 171 33.66 10.47 -10.63
N VAL A 172 34.85 10.91 -10.28
CA VAL A 172 35.06 12.23 -9.68
C VAL A 172 35.38 13.22 -10.78
N VAL A 173 34.72 14.37 -10.74
CA VAL A 173 34.88 15.47 -11.67
C VAL A 173 35.44 16.68 -10.92
N ALA A 174 36.42 17.34 -11.51
CA ALA A 174 36.98 18.57 -10.97
C ALA A 174 35.95 19.71 -11.03
N PRO A 175 36.05 20.72 -10.16
CA PRO A 175 35.25 21.92 -10.25
C PRO A 175 35.62 22.70 -11.52
N GLU A 176 35.00 22.39 -12.66
CA GLU A 176 35.03 23.27 -13.82
C GLU A 176 34.04 24.42 -13.59
N THR A 177 34.41 25.62 -14.05
CA THR A 177 33.63 26.87 -13.93
C THR A 177 32.14 26.61 -14.13
N SER A 178 31.40 26.65 -13.02
CA SER A 178 29.95 26.54 -12.86
C SER A 178 29.17 26.23 -14.15
N CYS A 179 28.55 25.04 -14.20
CA CYS A 179 27.28 24.97 -14.90
C CYS A 179 26.35 26.02 -14.27
N ASN A 180 26.08 27.10 -15.00
CA ASN A 180 25.29 28.25 -14.52
C ASN A 180 23.78 27.93 -14.44
N CYS A 181 23.42 26.65 -14.35
CA CYS A 181 22.07 26.17 -14.13
C CYS A 181 21.95 25.81 -12.66
N CYS A 182 21.38 26.74 -11.88
CA CYS A 182 20.95 26.55 -10.49
C CYS A 182 19.78 25.54 -10.35
N CYS A 183 19.58 24.65 -11.33
CA CYS A 183 18.35 23.87 -11.47
C CYS A 183 18.39 22.49 -10.80
N CYS A 184 19.56 22.03 -10.33
CA CYS A 184 19.77 20.63 -9.91
C CYS A 184 20.37 20.47 -8.51
N ALA A 185 20.56 21.55 -7.76
CA ALA A 185 21.12 21.48 -6.41
C ALA A 185 20.02 21.08 -5.42
N LEU A 186 20.28 20.03 -4.64
CA LEU A 186 19.42 19.64 -3.53
C LEU A 186 19.54 20.71 -2.44
N HIS A 187 18.43 21.37 -2.10
CA HIS A 187 18.43 22.44 -1.10
C HIS A 187 18.23 21.94 0.33
N GLU A 188 17.50 20.85 0.50
CA GLU A 188 17.21 20.28 1.82
C GLU A 188 17.05 18.76 1.71
N VAL A 189 17.61 18.05 2.70
CA VAL A 189 17.48 16.61 2.85
C VAL A 189 16.49 16.35 4.00
N PRO A 190 15.45 15.52 3.80
CA PRO A 190 14.57 15.11 4.89
C PRO A 190 15.36 14.52 6.07
N ARG A 191 15.03 14.93 7.30
CA ARG A 191 15.77 14.49 8.52
C ARG A 191 15.85 12.98 8.67
N SER A 192 14.82 12.25 8.25
CA SER A 192 14.78 10.78 8.26
C SER A 192 15.84 10.14 7.37
N ILE A 193 16.30 10.85 6.34
CA ILE A 193 17.36 10.39 5.42
C ILE A 193 18.73 10.74 5.99
N CYS A 194 18.88 11.89 6.66
CA CYS A 194 20.14 12.25 7.33
C CYS A 194 20.57 11.20 8.37
N SER A 195 19.62 10.61 9.10
CA SER A 195 19.93 9.53 10.06
C SER A 195 20.51 8.26 9.42
N CYS A 196 20.37 8.07 8.10
CA CYS A 196 20.96 6.93 7.39
C CYS A 196 22.47 7.06 7.18
N PHE A 197 23.05 8.24 7.39
CA PHE A 197 24.48 8.55 7.22
C PHE A 197 25.18 8.77 8.56
N GLY A 198 24.80 8.01 9.60
CA GLY A 198 25.43 8.11 10.93
C GLY A 198 25.18 9.44 11.68
N GLY A 199 24.33 10.32 11.15
CA GLY A 199 24.14 11.67 11.67
C GLY A 199 25.14 12.69 11.12
N ASP A 200 25.96 12.31 10.14
CA ASP A 200 26.89 13.21 9.48
C ASP A 200 26.18 14.16 8.51
N ASP A 201 26.65 15.41 8.48
CA ASP A 201 26.12 16.41 7.57
C ASP A 201 26.59 16.13 6.12
N LEU A 202 25.62 16.09 5.21
CA LEU A 202 25.87 15.95 3.78
C LEU A 202 26.26 17.31 3.18
N VAL A 203 27.31 17.33 2.36
CA VAL A 203 27.80 18.54 1.71
C VAL A 203 26.97 18.83 0.46
N LEU A 204 26.08 19.84 0.57
CA LEU A 204 25.21 20.28 -0.52
C LEU A 204 25.83 21.37 -1.41
N SER A 205 26.91 22.01 -0.96
CA SER A 205 27.61 23.06 -1.70
C SER A 205 28.18 22.54 -3.02
N ASN A 206 28.20 23.38 -4.06
CA ASN A 206 28.74 23.01 -5.37
C ASN A 206 30.26 23.19 -5.47
N ASP A 207 30.90 23.64 -4.39
CA ASP A 207 32.32 24.00 -4.36
C ASP A 207 33.21 22.76 -4.21
N GLY A 208 34.21 22.65 -5.07
CA GLY A 208 35.19 21.55 -5.02
C GLY A 208 34.88 20.38 -5.96
N TYR A 209 35.54 19.26 -5.71
CA TYR A 209 35.38 18.05 -6.53
C TYR A 209 34.03 17.39 -6.29
N GLN A 210 33.42 16.87 -7.34
CA GLN A 210 32.08 16.28 -7.27
C GLN A 210 32.12 14.82 -7.70
N LEU A 211 31.41 13.96 -6.97
CA LEU A 211 31.22 12.57 -7.35
C LEU A 211 29.93 12.43 -8.17
N PHE A 212 30.06 11.81 -9.34
CA PHE A 212 28.94 11.48 -10.22
C PHE A 212 28.88 9.97 -10.43
N VAL A 213 27.67 9.44 -10.45
CA VAL A 213 27.42 8.01 -10.67
C VAL A 213 26.39 7.79 -11.76
N THR A 214 26.49 6.61 -12.40
CA THR A 214 25.49 6.12 -13.33
C THR A 214 24.77 4.93 -12.70
N LEU A 215 23.43 5.02 -12.62
CA LEU A 215 22.58 4.00 -12.01
C LEU A 215 21.63 3.39 -13.05
N GLY A 216 21.40 2.07 -12.97
CA GLY A 216 20.32 1.40 -13.67
C GLY A 216 19.12 1.22 -12.74
N GLN A 217 17.99 1.86 -13.04
CA GLN A 217 16.78 1.79 -12.22
C GLN A 217 15.65 1.04 -12.92
N PHE A 218 15.05 0.08 -12.22
CA PHE A 218 13.81 -0.59 -12.61
C PHE A 218 12.67 -0.15 -11.69
N SER A 219 11.53 0.21 -12.26
CA SER A 219 10.33 0.57 -11.50
C SER A 219 9.04 0.22 -12.25
N ILE A 220 7.98 -0.06 -11.49
CA ILE A 220 6.60 -0.16 -11.97
C ILE A 220 5.78 0.86 -11.19
N ILE A 221 5.08 1.74 -11.90
CA ILE A 221 4.21 2.76 -11.31
C ILE A 221 2.78 2.46 -11.71
N ARG A 222 1.86 2.43 -10.75
CA ARG A 222 0.43 2.19 -10.99
C ARG A 222 -0.45 3.14 -10.19
N LEU A 223 -1.57 3.53 -10.79
CA LEU A 223 -2.64 4.27 -10.12
C LEU A 223 -3.79 3.34 -9.78
N GLU A 224 -4.18 3.36 -8.52
CA GLU A 224 -5.23 2.50 -7.97
C GLU A 224 -6.36 3.33 -7.36
N ARG A 225 -7.59 2.84 -7.48
CA ARG A 225 -8.72 3.33 -6.69
C ARG A 225 -9.53 2.20 -6.13
N ASP A 226 -10.18 2.51 -5.03
CA ASP A 226 -11.11 1.62 -4.39
C ASP A 226 -12.36 1.43 -5.26
N ILE A 227 -12.73 0.18 -5.46
CA ILE A 227 -13.94 -0.25 -6.16
C ILE A 227 -14.64 -1.33 -5.34
N GLN A 228 -15.90 -1.58 -5.67
CA GLN A 228 -16.67 -2.70 -5.11
C GLN A 228 -16.90 -3.71 -6.23
N LEU A 229 -16.40 -4.92 -6.05
CA LEU A 229 -16.64 -6.05 -6.95
C LEU A 229 -17.71 -6.94 -6.34
N LEU A 230 -18.66 -7.37 -7.15
CA LEU A 230 -19.59 -8.43 -6.75
C LEU A 230 -18.96 -9.79 -7.11
N MET A 231 -18.67 -10.61 -6.11
CA MET A 231 -18.08 -11.94 -6.31
C MET A 231 -19.06 -13.04 -5.87
N PRO A 232 -19.24 -14.11 -6.69
CA PRO A 232 -19.98 -15.29 -6.27
C PRO A 232 -19.12 -16.10 -5.29
N ALA A 233 -19.61 -16.27 -4.06
CA ALA A 233 -18.99 -17.11 -3.05
C ALA A 233 -19.65 -18.51 -3.07
N TYR A 234 -18.82 -19.55 -3.18
CA TYR A 234 -19.27 -20.94 -3.09
C TYR A 234 -19.14 -21.47 -1.66
N ASP A 235 -18.00 -21.23 -1.01
CA ASP A 235 -17.71 -21.48 0.40
C ASP A 235 -16.52 -20.60 0.83
N VAL A 236 -16.39 -20.30 2.12
CA VAL A 236 -15.15 -19.68 2.65
C VAL A 236 -14.05 -20.75 2.67
N CYS A 237 -12.86 -20.43 2.17
CA CYS A 237 -11.74 -21.37 2.10
C CYS A 237 -11.24 -21.74 3.51
N LEU A 238 -11.81 -22.81 4.09
CA LEU A 238 -11.30 -23.40 5.32
C LEU A 238 -10.03 -24.23 5.01
N PRO A 239 -8.88 -23.95 5.63
CA PRO A 239 -7.73 -24.83 5.55
C PRO A 239 -8.12 -26.24 6.05
N ARG A 240 -8.04 -27.24 5.18
CA ARG A 240 -8.43 -28.63 5.49
C ARG A 240 -7.30 -29.47 6.10
N ARG A 241 -6.11 -28.88 6.30
CA ARG A 241 -4.97 -29.59 6.91
C ARG A 241 -4.90 -29.21 8.38
N ASP A 242 -5.02 -30.21 9.24
CA ASP A 242 -4.73 -30.06 10.65
C ASP A 242 -3.22 -29.98 10.88
N CYS A 243 -2.80 -29.09 11.77
CA CYS A 243 -1.40 -28.94 12.19
C CYS A 243 -1.00 -29.99 13.25
N SER A 244 -1.46 -31.23 13.12
CA SER A 244 -1.18 -32.27 14.11
C SER A 244 0.29 -32.66 14.09
N ASN A 245 1.00 -32.32 15.17
CA ASN A 245 2.39 -32.70 15.40
C ASN A 245 2.47 -34.10 16.02
N SER A 246 3.48 -34.85 15.58
CA SER A 246 3.85 -36.20 15.98
C SER A 246 3.78 -36.43 17.49
N GLY A 247 3.09 -37.51 17.90
CA GLY A 247 2.63 -37.67 19.26
C GLY A 247 3.62 -38.13 20.31
N VAL A 248 3.17 -38.09 21.57
CA VAL A 248 3.64 -38.86 22.73
C VAL A 248 2.52 -38.85 23.77
N GLY A 249 2.21 -40.01 24.38
CA GLY A 249 1.76 -40.08 25.77
C GLY A 249 0.30 -40.45 26.00
N GLY A 250 0.08 -41.64 26.56
CA GLY A 250 -1.24 -42.16 26.92
C GLY A 250 -1.76 -41.73 28.30
N GLU A 251 -3.00 -42.17 28.54
CA GLU A 251 -3.89 -41.98 29.70
C GLU A 251 -4.44 -40.56 29.89
N GLN A 252 -5.56 -40.29 29.19
CA GLN A 252 -6.44 -39.12 29.29
C GLN A 252 -5.69 -37.79 29.45
N ASP A 253 -4.81 -37.52 28.48
CA ASP A 253 -4.27 -36.18 28.30
C ASP A 253 -5.44 -35.25 27.90
N PRO A 254 -5.66 -34.10 28.55
CA PRO A 254 -6.62 -33.09 28.11
C PRO A 254 -6.50 -32.75 26.61
N CYS A 255 -5.33 -33.00 26.00
CA CYS A 255 -5.12 -32.88 24.56
C CYS A 255 -5.92 -33.90 23.72
N GLU A 256 -6.13 -35.14 24.19
CA GLU A 256 -6.95 -36.15 23.51
C GLU A 256 -8.44 -35.76 23.56
N ILE A 257 -8.91 -35.29 24.71
CA ILE A 257 -10.27 -34.75 24.87
C ILE A 257 -10.43 -33.53 23.95
N PHE A 258 -9.42 -32.66 23.89
CA PHE A 258 -9.47 -31.50 23.01
C PHE A 258 -9.51 -31.88 21.52
N SER A 259 -8.76 -32.91 21.13
CA SER A 259 -8.77 -33.44 19.76
C SER A 259 -10.10 -34.09 19.35
N SER A 260 -10.96 -34.42 20.31
CA SER A 260 -12.30 -34.96 20.06
C SER A 260 -13.35 -33.87 19.79
N PHE A 261 -13.05 -32.60 20.08
CA PHE A 261 -13.94 -31.51 19.72
C PHE A 261 -13.79 -31.17 18.24
N ASP A 262 -14.93 -31.04 17.56
CA ASP A 262 -14.96 -30.53 16.19
C ASP A 262 -14.44 -29.09 16.15
N PHE A 263 -13.68 -28.76 15.09
CA PHE A 263 -13.21 -27.40 14.88
C PHE A 263 -14.44 -26.46 14.80
N PRO A 264 -14.53 -25.41 15.65
CA PRO A 264 -15.74 -24.61 15.76
C PRO A 264 -15.81 -23.58 14.62
N ILE A 265 -16.18 -24.05 13.42
CA ILE A 265 -16.29 -23.25 12.19
C ILE A 265 -17.11 -21.98 12.43
N ASP A 266 -18.26 -22.09 13.09
CA ASP A 266 -19.19 -20.99 13.34
C ASP A 266 -18.63 -19.88 14.25
N ALA A 267 -17.56 -20.15 15.00
CA ALA A 267 -16.88 -19.13 15.82
C ALA A 267 -15.89 -18.28 15.01
N PHE A 268 -15.41 -18.78 13.88
CA PHE A 268 -14.41 -18.10 13.03
C PHE A 268 -15.02 -17.36 11.84
N PHE A 269 -16.29 -17.61 11.53
CA PHE A 269 -16.99 -16.92 10.45
C PHE A 269 -18.12 -16.06 11.00
N PRO A 270 -18.33 -14.85 10.44
CA PRO A 270 -19.45 -14.01 10.84
C PRO A 270 -20.76 -14.79 10.77
N PRO A 271 -21.67 -14.64 11.76
CA PRO A 271 -22.95 -15.32 11.71
C PRO A 271 -23.66 -14.94 10.42
N GLN A 272 -24.08 -15.95 9.65
CA GLN A 272 -24.97 -15.72 8.53
C GLN A 272 -26.18 -14.98 9.08
N SER A 273 -26.55 -13.85 8.47
CA SER A 273 -27.68 -13.08 8.92
C SER A 273 -28.97 -13.87 8.66
N ASP A 274 -29.33 -14.72 9.62
CA ASP A 274 -30.66 -15.25 9.76
C ASP A 274 -31.57 -14.09 10.13
N LYS A 275 -32.02 -13.33 9.12
CA LYS A 275 -33.26 -12.53 9.07
C LYS A 275 -33.16 -11.43 7.99
N ALA A 276 -33.57 -11.78 6.79
CA ALA A 276 -34.44 -10.91 5.99
C ALA A 276 -35.70 -11.72 5.69
N GLY A 277 -36.82 -11.29 6.25
CA GLY A 277 -38.03 -12.10 6.38
C GLY A 277 -38.61 -12.58 5.05
N CYS A 278 -38.94 -13.86 5.00
CA CYS A 278 -39.95 -14.40 4.10
C CYS A 278 -40.89 -15.27 4.92
N LEU A 279 -42.12 -14.79 5.07
CA LEU A 279 -43.26 -15.58 5.51
C LEU A 279 -43.41 -16.79 4.57
N PHE A 280 -43.08 -17.99 5.03
CA PHE A 280 -43.69 -19.21 4.51
C PHE A 280 -43.85 -20.21 5.65
N THR A 281 -45.01 -20.13 6.31
CA THR A 281 -45.58 -21.26 7.06
C THR A 281 -45.88 -22.39 6.09
N GLY A 282 -45.27 -23.55 6.30
CA GLY A 282 -45.46 -24.74 5.47
C GLY A 282 -45.06 -26.04 6.19
N SER A 283 -45.77 -26.34 7.27
CA SER A 283 -46.15 -27.67 7.79
C SER A 283 -45.10 -28.77 8.03
N ALA A 284 -44.89 -29.11 9.32
CA ALA A 284 -44.88 -30.49 9.79
C ALA A 284 -45.45 -30.53 11.21
N GLY A 285 -46.52 -31.30 11.39
CA GLY A 285 -47.33 -31.31 12.61
C GLY A 285 -46.68 -32.02 13.79
N ILE A 286 -46.97 -31.52 14.98
CA ILE A 286 -47.06 -32.27 16.23
C ILE A 286 -48.18 -31.64 17.04
N ASN A 287 -49.13 -32.48 17.43
CA ASN A 287 -50.21 -32.15 18.33
C ASN A 287 -49.63 -31.83 19.71
N ASP A 288 -49.85 -30.62 20.21
CA ASP A 288 -50.05 -30.44 21.64
C ASP A 288 -51.02 -29.30 21.91
N ASN A 289 -52.08 -29.67 22.62
CA ASN A 289 -53.25 -28.87 22.86
C ASN A 289 -53.12 -28.24 24.26
N ARG A 290 -53.26 -26.92 24.32
CA ARG A 290 -53.36 -26.02 25.51
C ARG A 290 -52.04 -25.53 26.12
N SER A 291 -51.71 -24.27 25.82
CA SER A 291 -51.91 -23.14 26.74
C SER A 291 -51.51 -21.84 26.05
N GLY A 292 -52.42 -20.86 26.03
CA GLY A 292 -52.20 -19.57 25.39
C GLY A 292 -51.37 -18.60 26.22
N CYS A 293 -50.80 -17.62 25.53
CA CYS A 293 -50.52 -16.24 25.96
C CYS A 293 -50.66 -15.42 24.67
N GLY A 294 -51.61 -14.51 24.46
CA GLY A 294 -52.27 -13.65 25.43
C GLY A 294 -51.51 -12.34 25.59
N CYS A 295 -51.32 -11.57 24.51
CA CYS A 295 -50.87 -10.18 24.60
C CYS A 295 -51.88 -9.28 23.88
N GLY A 296 -52.98 -8.99 24.58
CA GLY A 296 -53.83 -7.85 24.29
C GLY A 296 -53.20 -6.57 24.83
N ASN A 297 -53.23 -5.53 23.99
CA ASN A 297 -53.36 -4.10 24.29
C ASN A 297 -52.97 -3.56 25.68
N ASN A 298 -52.02 -2.63 25.73
CA ASN A 298 -52.30 -1.19 25.91
C ASN A 298 -51.00 -0.41 26.22
N ASN A 299 -50.62 0.53 25.35
CA ASN A 299 -50.72 1.96 25.66
C ASN A 299 -50.20 2.81 24.49
N SER A 300 -51.17 3.36 23.77
CA SER A 300 -51.01 4.51 22.90
C SER A 300 -50.91 5.79 23.75
N CYS A 301 -49.73 6.41 23.79
CA CYS A 301 -49.59 7.82 24.16
C CYS A 301 -49.61 8.65 22.88
N SER A 302 -50.81 9.07 22.45
CA SER A 302 -50.97 10.20 21.54
C SER A 302 -51.18 11.46 22.36
N GLY A 303 -50.24 12.39 22.28
CA GLY A 303 -50.47 13.77 22.68
C GLY A 303 -51.18 14.52 21.56
N ASN A 304 -52.31 15.17 21.88
CA ASN A 304 -52.41 16.62 21.70
C ASN A 304 -53.71 17.22 22.29
N ASN A 305 -53.53 18.46 22.76
CA ASN A 305 -54.47 19.56 22.97
C ASN A 305 -55.22 19.73 24.32
N SER A 306 -54.65 20.64 25.13
CA SER A 306 -55.21 21.87 25.69
C SER A 306 -56.59 21.87 26.38
N CYS A 307 -56.65 22.35 27.63
CA CYS A 307 -57.35 23.58 28.04
C CYS A 307 -57.39 23.74 29.57
N ARG A 308 -57.09 24.98 30.00
CA ARG A 308 -57.36 25.65 31.29
C ARG A 308 -56.60 25.21 32.54
#